data_AF-A0A970F826-F1
#
_entry.id   AF-A0A970F826-F1
#
_cell.length_a   1.000
_cell.length_b   1.000
_cell.length_c   1.000
_cell.angle_alpha   90.00
_cell.angle_beta   90.00
_cell.angle_gamma   90.00
#
_symmetry.space_group_name_H-M   'P 1'
#
loop_
_entity.id
_entity.type
_entity.pdbx_description
1 polymer ?
#
loop_
_entity_poly.entity_id
_entity_poly.type
_entity_poly.pdbx_seq_one_letter_code
_entity_poly.pdbx_strand_id
1 'polypeptide(L)' 'MLQLVLSDNNLSKSYEYNAEDYHNVSDALKSENAVIVAVAKIIRGISENSNKSVYKSVYQEVFNYLNKNLL' A
#
# COMPACT_ATOMS: atom_id res chain seq x y z
N MET A 1 7.48 -1.54 -8.57
CA MET A 1 6.33 -2.21 -7.93
C MET A 1 5.22 -1.23 -7.57
N LEU A 2 5.51 -0.09 -6.91
CA LEU A 2 4.48 0.90 -6.55
C LEU A 2 3.66 1.40 -7.74
N GLN A 3 4.32 2.00 -8.74
CA GLN A 3 3.66 2.54 -9.92
C GLN A 3 2.85 1.47 -10.69
N LEU A 4 3.37 0.23 -10.76
CA LEU A 4 2.65 -0.89 -11.39
C LEU A 4 1.30 -1.18 -10.72
N VAL A 5 1.24 -1.13 -9.38
CA VAL A 5 0.00 -1.37 -8.63
C VAL A 5 -0.90 -0.14 -8.70
N LEU A 6 -0.34 1.06 -8.51
CA LEU A 6 -1.13 2.28 -8.46
C LEU A 6 -1.71 2.68 -9.82
N SER A 7 -1.08 2.28 -10.93
CA SER A 7 -1.59 2.48 -12.29
C SER A 7 -2.77 1.58 -12.65
N ASP A 8 -3.20 0.66 -11.77
CA ASP A 8 -4.41 -0.13 -12.01
C ASP A 8 -5.64 0.78 -12.04
N ASN A 9 -6.32 0.81 -13.18
CA ASN A 9 -7.46 1.70 -13.41
C ASN A 9 -8.67 1.39 -12.53
N ASN A 10 -8.85 0.15 -12.07
CA ASN A 10 -9.97 -0.17 -11.19
C ASN A 10 -9.67 0.33 -9.78
N LEU A 11 -8.41 0.18 -9.34
CA LEU A 11 -7.96 0.65 -8.03
C LEU A 11 -8.02 2.18 -7.95
N SER A 12 -7.49 2.88 -8.94
CA SER A 12 -7.47 4.35 -8.97
C SER A 12 -8.86 4.97 -9.05
N LYS A 13 -9.78 4.36 -9.82
CA LYS A 13 -11.18 4.82 -9.89
C LYS A 13 -11.97 4.50 -8.63
N SER A 14 -11.79 3.33 -8.04
CA SER A 14 -12.58 2.91 -6.86
C SER A 14 -12.21 3.69 -5.60
N TYR A 15 -10.98 4.21 -5.53
CA TYR A 15 -10.46 4.93 -4.38
C TYR A 15 -10.03 6.36 -4.71
N GLU A 16 -10.42 6.87 -5.88
CA GLU A 16 -10.32 8.28 -6.28
C GLU A 16 -8.94 8.92 -6.05
N TYR A 17 -7.88 8.32 -6.59
CA TYR A 17 -6.52 8.87 -6.52
C TYR A 17 -5.84 8.92 -7.90
N ASN A 18 -4.85 9.81 -8.06
CA ASN A 18 -3.97 9.81 -9.23
C ASN A 18 -2.65 9.11 -8.89
N ALA A 19 -2.23 8.15 -9.72
CA ALA A 19 -0.99 7.41 -9.51
C ALA A 19 0.27 8.31 -9.57
N GLU A 20 0.20 9.40 -10.34
CA GLU A 20 1.28 10.38 -10.52
C GLU A 20 1.57 11.18 -9.24
N ASP A 21 0.62 11.24 -8.30
CA ASP A 21 0.82 11.92 -7.01
C ASP A 21 1.84 11.17 -6.11
N TYR A 22 2.15 9.91 -6.43
CA TYR A 22 2.92 9.00 -5.56
C TYR A 22 4.21 8.48 -6.21
N HIS A 23 5.26 9.29 -6.16
CA HIS A 23 6.53 9.00 -6.83
C HIS A 23 7.30 7.83 -6.20
N ASN A 24 7.23 7.69 -4.88
CA ASN A 24 7.91 6.62 -4.15
C ASN A 24 7.08 6.10 -2.97
N VAL A 25 7.55 4.99 -2.37
CA VAL A 25 6.85 4.31 -1.26
C VAL A 25 6.75 5.22 -0.02
N SER A 26 7.72 6.10 0.22
CA SER A 26 7.68 7.03 1.35
C SER A 26 6.57 8.08 1.19
N ASP A 27 6.35 8.56 -0.03
CA ASP A 27 5.25 9.50 -0.33
C ASP A 27 3.89 8.82 -0.16
N ALA A 28 3.74 7.61 -0.71
CA ALA A 28 2.52 6.82 -0.59
C ALA A 28 2.18 6.46 0.87
N LEU A 29 3.19 6.24 1.73
CA LEU A 29 2.98 5.99 3.16
C LEU A 29 2.41 7.19 3.93
N LYS A 30 2.49 8.40 3.37
CA LYS A 30 1.97 9.64 3.97
C LYS A 30 0.61 10.05 3.39
N SER A 31 0.03 9.24 2.49
CA SER A 31 -1.26 9.52 1.88
C SER A 31 -2.38 9.56 2.94
N GLU A 32 -3.36 10.41 2.70
CA GLU A 32 -4.63 10.38 3.44
C GLU A 32 -5.54 9.23 2.98
N ASN A 33 -5.25 8.66 1.80
CA ASN A 33 -5.96 7.50 1.29
C ASN A 33 -5.40 6.22 1.93
N ALA A 34 -6.20 5.62 2.82
CA ALA A 34 -5.81 4.41 3.54
C ALA A 34 -5.46 3.22 2.63
N VAL A 35 -6.04 3.14 1.42
CA VAL A 35 -5.69 2.09 0.45
C VAL A 35 -4.31 2.31 -0.12
N ILE A 36 -3.94 3.56 -0.44
CA ILE A 36 -2.59 3.90 -0.89
C ILE A 36 -1.56 3.57 0.19
N VAL A 37 -1.83 3.94 1.44
CA VAL A 37 -0.94 3.63 2.56
C VAL A 37 -0.80 2.11 2.74
N ALA A 38 -1.90 1.35 2.64
CA ALA A 38 -1.87 -0.10 2.74
C ALA A 38 -1.04 -0.75 1.62
N VAL A 39 -1.22 -0.32 0.37
CA VAL A 39 -0.40 -0.77 -0.77
C VAL A 39 1.08 -0.48 -0.52
N ALA A 40 1.42 0.72 -0.04
CA ALA A 40 2.80 1.10 0.24
C ALA A 40 3.43 0.22 1.35
N LYS A 41 2.67 -0.11 2.41
CA LYS A 41 3.10 -1.04 3.47
C LYS A 41 3.39 -2.44 2.93
N ILE A 42 2.51 -2.97 2.07
CA ILE A 42 2.72 -4.28 1.42
C ILE A 42 4.00 -4.27 0.61
N ILE A 43 4.18 -3.24 -0.22
CA ILE A 43 5.33 -3.13 -1.13
C ILE A 43 6.64 -3.03 -0.36
N ARG A 44 6.69 -2.19 0.68
CA ARG A 44 7.86 -2.05 1.56
C ARG A 44 8.24 -3.41 2.16
N GLY A 45 7.29 -4.09 2.77
CA GLY A 45 7.56 -5.35 3.47
C GLY A 45 7.99 -6.49 2.55
N ILE A 46 7.47 -6.55 1.31
CA ILE A 46 7.92 -7.55 0.33
C ILE A 46 9.30 -7.20 -0.23
N SER A 47 9.61 -5.91 -0.43
CA SER A 47 10.91 -5.49 -0.96
C SER A 47 12.08 -5.74 -0.01
N GLU A 48 11.83 -5.84 1.30
CA GLU A 48 12.86 -6.01 2.32
C GLU A 48 13.27 -7.48 2.56
N ASN A 49 12.45 -8.47 2.20
CA ASN A 49 12.82 -9.90 2.33
C ASN A 49 11.82 -10.84 1.63
N SER A 50 12.31 -11.88 0.96
CA SER A 50 11.49 -12.95 0.36
C SER A 50 11.17 -14.11 1.33
N ASN A 51 11.57 -14.01 2.59
CA ASN A 51 11.25 -15.01 3.61
C ASN A 51 9.76 -15.01 3.94
N LYS A 52 9.13 -16.19 3.90
CA LYS A 52 7.70 -16.39 4.21
C LYS A 52 7.27 -15.83 5.56
N SER A 53 8.18 -15.74 6.54
CA SER A 53 7.89 -15.11 7.84
C SER A 53 7.53 -13.63 7.72
N VAL A 54 8.11 -12.91 6.76
CA VAL A 54 7.86 -11.48 6.53
C VAL A 54 6.47 -11.25 5.95
N TYR A 55 5.96 -12.15 5.12
CA TYR A 55 4.60 -11.99 4.58
C TYR A 55 3.53 -12.03 5.67
N LYS A 56 3.72 -12.83 6.72
CA LYS A 56 2.78 -12.88 7.85
C LYS A 56 2.79 -11.58 8.65
N SER A 57 3.97 -11.01 8.91
CA SER A 57 4.08 -9.74 9.65
C SER A 57 3.51 -8.57 8.83
N VAL A 58 3.77 -8.54 7.52
CA VAL A 58 3.21 -7.53 6.61
C VAL A 58 1.69 -7.61 6.57
N TYR A 59 1.12 -8.81 6.47
CA TYR A 59 -0.32 -8.99 6.56
C TYR A 59 -0.89 -8.44 7.87
N GLN A 60 -0.27 -8.76 9.01
CA GLN A 60 -0.73 -8.26 10.32
C GLN A 60 -0.62 -6.73 10.41
N GLU A 61 0.45 -6.12 9.91
CA GLU A 61 0.60 -4.67 9.85
C GLU A 61 -0.53 -4.03 9.04
N VAL A 62 -0.78 -4.55 7.83
CA VAL A 62 -1.78 -4.02 6.90
C VAL A 62 -3.19 -4.23 7.45
N PHE A 63 -3.52 -5.41 7.97
CA PHE A 63 -4.82 -5.71 8.57
C PHE A 63 -5.13 -4.77 9.73
N ASN A 64 -4.19 -4.59 10.67
CA ASN A 64 -4.37 -3.69 11.80
C ASN A 64 -4.52 -2.23 11.35
N TYR A 65 -3.78 -1.82 10.31
CA TYR A 65 -3.89 -0.49 9.75
C TYR A 65 -5.27 -0.27 9.10
N LEU A 66 -5.74 -1.19 8.26
CA LEU A 66 -7.04 -1.05 7.59
C LEU A 66 -8.18 -1.02 8.61
N ASN A 67 -8.17 -1.91 9.62
CA ASN A 67 -9.18 -1.89 10.69
C ASN A 67 -9.24 -0.59 11.48
N LYS A 68 -8.13 0.17 11.55
CA LYS A 68 -8.08 1.44 12.27
C LYS A 68 -8.54 2.62 11.42
N ASN A 69 -8.43 2.52 10.09
CA ASN A 69 -8.59 3.67 9.19
C ASN A 69 -9.78 3.54 8.23
N LEU A 70 -10.39 2.35 8.10
CA LEU A 70 -11.54 2.10 7.21
C LEU A 70 -12.77 1.53 7.93
N LEU A 71 -12.62 1.01 9.15
CA LEU A 71 -13.68 0.42 9.98
C LEU A 71 -13.76 1.16 11.31
#